data_AF-A0AAJ7UD64-F1
#
_entry.id   AF-A0AAJ7UD64-F1
#
_cell.length_a   1.000
_cell.length_b   1.000
_cell.length_c   1.000
_cell.angle_alpha   90.00
_cell.angle_beta   90.00
_cell.angle_gamma   90.00
#
_symmetry.space_group_name_H-M   'P 1'
#
loop_
_entity.id
_entity.type
_entity.pdbx_description
1 polymer ?
#
loop_
_entity_poly.entity_id
_entity_poly.type
_entity_poly.pdbx_seq_one_letter_code
_entity_poly.pdbx_strand_id
1 'polypeptide(L)'
;MATSWAPLSSCPIMTHYSTNIYKKSETKKTGTRLTHYLSSDIQNEFIELCGKGVLSSILKEREESVYYSVICDATPDISHTEQNVLLLRYVGFDQENNKWEVVERFLEFKDFHKKTGSEIADMIVNVLNSHGIDLNDCRGQGYDNGANMYGKIKGVQAQLLKKNKLATFSPCASHTLNLVGVHAAQSSPEVTNFFGFVNRLYALVSASPERWAIYKAKTGCTLHRLSDTRWSARVKAVQSIAKHLPSVLETLDAILSTCSLTPEARSEASGLKKYFETFDTVFLLTVWVKVLQAIGKRNIILQSGKLTLETEAEISEYCKRRCNI
;
A
#
# COMPACT_ATOMS: atom_id res chain seq x y z
N MET A 1 -15.74 -17.11 -35.64
CA MET A 1 -15.62 -15.89 -36.48
C MET A 1 -15.61 -14.68 -35.57
N ALA A 2 -14.42 -14.25 -35.13
CA ALA A 2 -14.23 -12.97 -34.46
C ALA A 2 -13.33 -12.15 -35.39
N THR A 3 -13.96 -11.34 -36.22
CA THR A 3 -13.33 -10.53 -37.25
C THR A 3 -12.59 -9.35 -36.64
N SER A 4 -11.38 -9.17 -37.14
CA SER A 4 -10.46 -8.05 -36.94
C SER A 4 -11.12 -6.68 -37.09
N TRP A 5 -11.24 -5.92 -36.00
CA TRP A 5 -11.44 -4.47 -36.02
C TRP A 5 -10.56 -3.82 -34.94
N ALA A 6 -9.24 -3.95 -35.08
CA ALA A 6 -8.36 -2.83 -34.74
C ALA A 6 -8.37 -1.94 -35.99
N PRO A 7 -8.79 -0.66 -35.93
CA PRO A 7 -8.86 0.17 -37.11
C PRO A 7 -7.47 0.26 -37.74
N LEU A 8 -7.34 -0.18 -38.99
CA LEU A 8 -6.13 0.01 -39.80
C LEU A 8 -5.75 1.50 -39.95
N SER A 9 -6.61 2.43 -39.49
CA SER A 9 -6.39 3.88 -39.46
C SER A 9 -5.50 4.37 -38.31
N SER A 10 -5.28 3.61 -37.23
CA SER A 10 -4.37 4.01 -36.14
C SER A 10 -2.92 3.59 -36.37
N CYS A 11 -2.68 2.61 -37.25
CA CYS A 11 -1.35 2.09 -37.55
C CYS A 11 -0.40 3.11 -38.23
N PRO A 12 -0.84 3.94 -39.20
CA PRO A 12 0.00 4.97 -39.81
C PRO A 12 0.44 6.08 -38.84
N ILE A 13 -0.43 6.43 -37.90
CA ILE A 13 -0.13 7.43 -36.86
C ILE A 13 0.91 6.87 -35.89
N MET A 14 0.80 5.58 -35.56
CA MET A 14 1.70 4.86 -34.65
C MET A 14 3.08 4.56 -35.26
N THR A 15 3.18 4.35 -36.58
CA THR A 15 4.47 4.16 -37.26
C THR A 15 5.40 5.36 -37.17
N HIS A 16 4.87 6.56 -36.89
CA HIS A 16 5.68 7.76 -36.71
C HIS A 16 6.41 7.79 -35.35
N TYR A 17 5.92 7.04 -34.37
CA TYR A 17 6.42 7.04 -32.98
C TYR A 17 7.12 5.74 -32.57
N SER A 18 7.03 4.67 -33.37
CA SER A 18 7.53 3.33 -33.03
C SER A 18 8.45 2.76 -34.11
N THR A 19 9.68 2.41 -33.74
CA THR A 19 10.68 1.90 -34.68
C THR A 19 10.39 0.45 -35.09
N ASN A 20 9.81 -0.39 -34.21
CA ASN A 20 9.50 -1.78 -34.59
C ASN A 20 8.16 -1.90 -35.30
N ILE A 21 7.15 -1.08 -34.98
CA ILE A 21 5.91 -1.02 -35.75
C ILE A 21 6.21 -0.47 -37.16
N TYR A 22 7.10 0.53 -37.28
CA TYR A 22 7.62 0.98 -38.57
C TYR A 22 8.31 -0.15 -39.34
N LYS A 23 9.27 -0.85 -38.74
CA LYS A 23 9.97 -1.99 -39.38
C LYS A 23 9.01 -3.13 -39.79
N LYS A 24 7.99 -3.45 -38.99
CA LYS A 24 6.94 -4.44 -39.32
C LYS A 24 6.00 -3.95 -40.42
N SER A 25 5.74 -2.64 -40.50
CA SER A 25 4.97 -2.04 -41.59
C SER A 25 5.75 -2.03 -42.92
N GLU A 26 7.08 -1.89 -42.87
CA GLU A 26 7.97 -2.00 -44.03
C GLU A 26 8.04 -3.44 -44.56
N THR A 27 8.09 -4.45 -43.68
CA THR A 27 8.06 -5.87 -44.09
C THR A 27 6.74 -6.27 -44.76
N LYS A 28 5.67 -5.50 -44.58
CA LYS A 28 4.40 -5.64 -45.29
C LYS A 28 4.50 -5.29 -46.78
N LYS A 29 5.44 -4.42 -47.18
CA LYS A 29 5.64 -4.06 -48.59
C LYS A 29 6.33 -5.18 -49.39
N THR A 30 6.96 -6.15 -48.72
CA THR A 30 7.84 -7.14 -49.35
C THR A 30 7.48 -8.62 -49.12
N GLY A 31 6.42 -8.97 -48.37
CA GLY A 31 6.10 -10.40 -48.17
C GLY A 31 4.71 -10.78 -47.66
N THR A 32 4.23 -11.92 -48.16
CA THR A 32 2.97 -12.67 -47.91
C THR A 32 2.89 -13.32 -46.51
N ARG A 33 3.11 -12.57 -45.42
CA ARG A 33 2.90 -13.07 -44.04
C ARG A 33 1.98 -12.15 -43.24
N LEU A 34 0.93 -12.72 -42.64
CA LEU A 34 0.04 -12.03 -41.70
C LEU A 34 0.84 -11.50 -40.51
N THR A 35 0.86 -10.18 -40.32
CA THR A 35 1.61 -9.50 -39.27
C THR A 35 0.84 -9.58 -37.95
N HIS A 36 1.43 -10.22 -36.92
CA HIS A 36 0.86 -10.21 -35.58
C HIS A 36 1.33 -8.97 -34.81
N TYR A 37 0.37 -8.07 -34.53
CA TYR A 37 0.57 -6.85 -33.72
C TYR A 37 0.44 -7.10 -32.21
N LEU A 38 0.19 -8.34 -31.81
CA LEU A 38 0.01 -8.75 -30.41
C LEU A 38 1.23 -9.51 -29.85
N SER A 39 2.40 -9.40 -30.49
CA SER A 39 3.64 -9.95 -29.92
C SER A 39 4.03 -9.17 -28.67
N SER A 40 4.64 -9.84 -27.69
CA SER A 40 5.17 -9.24 -26.46
C SER A 40 5.99 -7.98 -26.73
N ASP A 41 6.83 -7.99 -27.77
CA ASP A 41 7.70 -6.85 -28.09
C ASP A 41 6.92 -5.60 -28.49
N ILE A 42 5.83 -5.76 -29.24
CA ILE A 42 4.97 -4.64 -29.66
C ILE A 42 4.17 -4.14 -28.47
N GLN A 43 3.66 -5.06 -27.63
CA GLN A 43 2.92 -4.68 -26.44
C GLN A 43 3.80 -3.87 -25.48
N ASN A 44 5.04 -4.33 -25.23
CA ASN A 44 5.98 -3.63 -24.37
C ASN A 44 6.39 -2.26 -24.95
N GLU A 45 6.66 -2.17 -26.25
CA GLU A 45 6.96 -0.89 -26.90
C GLU A 45 5.77 0.07 -26.83
N PHE A 46 4.54 -0.43 -27.03
CA PHE A 46 3.34 0.38 -26.89
C PHE A 46 3.17 0.92 -25.47
N ILE A 47 3.35 0.07 -24.47
CA ILE A 47 3.31 0.45 -23.05
C ILE A 47 4.38 1.50 -22.76
N GLU A 48 5.60 1.32 -23.28
CA GLU A 48 6.70 2.27 -23.09
C GLU A 48 6.38 3.64 -23.72
N LEU A 49 5.84 3.68 -24.94
CA LEU A 49 5.46 4.91 -25.60
C LEU A 49 4.32 5.64 -24.88
N CYS A 50 3.31 4.90 -24.43
CA CYS A 50 2.25 5.46 -23.59
C CYS A 50 2.83 6.02 -22.28
N GLY A 51 3.73 5.28 -21.63
CA GLY A 51 4.42 5.72 -20.42
C GLY A 51 5.21 7.01 -20.63
N LYS A 52 5.98 7.10 -21.72
CA LYS A 52 6.72 8.32 -22.10
C LYS A 52 5.79 9.50 -22.36
N GLY A 53 4.67 9.28 -23.03
CA GLY A 53 3.67 10.32 -23.28
C GLY A 53 3.08 10.88 -21.98
N VAL A 54 2.68 9.98 -21.06
CA VAL A 54 2.16 10.37 -19.74
C VAL A 54 3.23 11.11 -18.93
N LEU A 55 4.46 10.58 -18.87
CA LEU A 55 5.57 11.21 -18.17
C LEU A 55 5.87 12.60 -18.72
N SER A 56 5.90 12.77 -20.04
CA SER A 56 6.13 14.07 -20.68
C SER A 56 5.05 15.10 -20.30
N SER A 57 3.79 14.66 -20.20
CA SER A 57 2.70 15.51 -19.73
C SER A 57 2.88 15.92 -18.26
N ILE A 58 3.31 14.99 -17.41
CA ILE A 58 3.59 15.25 -15.99
C ILE A 58 4.73 16.26 -15.83
N LEU A 59 5.82 16.09 -16.58
CA LEU A 59 6.96 16.99 -16.51
C LEU A 59 6.58 18.42 -16.96
N LYS A 60 5.76 18.54 -18.01
CA LYS A 60 5.24 19.85 -18.43
C LYS A 60 4.36 20.50 -17.37
N GLU A 61 3.42 19.74 -16.78
CA GLU A 61 2.56 20.24 -15.69
C GLU A 61 3.39 20.68 -14.47
N ARG A 62 4.47 19.94 -14.19
CA ARG A 62 5.45 20.29 -13.14
C ARG A 62 6.24 21.55 -13.47
N GLU A 63 6.63 21.78 -14.72
CA GLU A 63 7.32 23.02 -15.12
C GLU A 63 6.43 24.26 -14.91
N GLU A 64 5.13 24.13 -15.19
CA GLU A 64 4.13 25.17 -14.90
C GLU A 64 3.96 25.36 -13.37
N SER A 65 4.09 24.27 -12.61
CA SER A 65 3.97 24.22 -11.15
C SER A 65 5.33 24.15 -10.47
N VAL A 66 6.08 25.28 -10.47
CA VAL A 66 7.48 25.36 -10.03
C VAL A 66 7.76 24.56 -8.76
N TYR A 67 7.01 24.81 -7.69
CA TYR A 67 7.24 24.17 -6.40
C TYR A 67 6.54 22.82 -6.25
N TYR A 68 7.27 21.85 -5.71
CA TYR A 68 6.76 20.50 -5.50
C TYR A 68 7.24 19.90 -4.17
N SER A 69 6.60 18.81 -3.78
CA SER A 69 7.07 17.90 -2.75
C SER A 69 7.36 16.53 -3.35
N VAL A 70 8.36 15.84 -2.82
CA VAL A 70 8.68 14.47 -3.21
C VAL A 70 8.13 13.50 -2.17
N ILE A 71 7.47 12.44 -2.63
CA ILE A 71 7.04 11.33 -1.80
C ILE A 71 7.77 10.08 -2.29
N CYS A 72 8.39 9.34 -1.38
CA CYS A 72 9.04 8.08 -1.70
C CYS A 72 8.57 6.99 -0.76
N ASP A 73 8.14 5.86 -1.32
CA ASP A 73 7.75 4.67 -0.56
C ASP A 73 8.46 3.42 -1.11
N ALA A 74 8.82 2.50 -0.23
CA ALA A 74 9.50 1.26 -0.60
C ALA A 74 8.51 0.10 -0.51
N THR A 75 8.32 -0.61 -1.63
CA THR A 75 7.47 -1.79 -1.70
C THR A 75 8.28 -2.98 -2.23
N PRO A 76 8.14 -4.18 -1.65
CA PRO A 76 8.67 -5.39 -2.28
C PRO A 76 7.87 -5.68 -3.56
N ASP A 77 8.57 -5.90 -4.67
CA ASP A 77 8.00 -6.41 -5.92
C ASP A 77 7.68 -7.91 -5.81
N ILE A 78 6.90 -8.43 -6.76
CA ILE A 78 6.54 -9.85 -6.95
C ILE A 78 7.80 -10.74 -6.97
N SER A 79 8.93 -10.21 -7.42
CA SER A 79 10.24 -10.88 -7.41
C SER A 79 11.01 -10.81 -6.09
N HIS A 80 10.42 -10.28 -5.01
CA HIS A 80 11.07 -9.99 -3.72
C HIS A 80 12.19 -8.95 -3.78
N THR A 81 12.24 -8.13 -4.82
CA THR A 81 13.16 -7.00 -4.92
C THR A 81 12.51 -5.75 -4.32
N GLU A 82 13.26 -4.98 -3.52
CA GLU A 82 12.76 -3.69 -2.97
C GLU A 82 12.75 -2.64 -4.11
N GLN A 83 11.56 -2.17 -4.47
CA GLN A 83 11.35 -1.09 -5.43
C GLN A 83 10.90 0.17 -4.71
N ASN A 84 11.50 1.30 -5.08
CA ASN A 84 11.14 2.60 -4.56
C ASN A 84 10.21 3.29 -5.54
N VAL A 85 9.05 3.72 -5.06
CA VAL A 85 8.06 4.48 -5.82
C VAL A 85 8.30 5.94 -5.56
N LEU A 86 8.60 6.72 -6.59
CA LEU A 86 8.69 8.18 -6.47
C LEU A 86 7.43 8.85 -7.02
N LEU A 87 6.86 9.72 -6.21
CA LEU A 87 5.72 10.55 -6.56
C LEU A 87 6.08 12.02 -6.36
N LEU A 88 5.53 12.86 -7.23
CA LEU A 88 5.56 14.30 -7.10
C LEU A 88 4.20 14.79 -6.64
N ARG A 89 4.21 15.72 -5.70
CA ARG A 89 3.01 16.40 -5.21
C ARG A 89 3.16 17.90 -5.38
N TYR A 90 2.25 18.52 -6.12
CA TYR A 90 2.29 19.95 -6.41
C TYR A 90 0.87 20.50 -6.57
N VAL A 91 0.76 21.81 -6.78
CA VAL A 91 -0.52 22.49 -6.98
C VAL A 91 -0.71 22.73 -8.48
N GLY A 92 -1.60 21.97 -9.09
CA GLY A 92 -1.96 22.10 -10.50
C GLY A 92 -3.20 22.97 -10.68
N PHE A 93 -3.32 23.60 -11.85
CA PHE A 93 -4.51 24.35 -12.22
C PHE A 93 -5.45 23.48 -13.05
N ASP A 94 -6.61 23.16 -12.50
CA ASP A 94 -7.69 22.48 -13.21
C ASP A 94 -8.43 23.51 -14.08
N GLN A 95 -8.16 23.46 -15.37
CA GLN A 95 -8.75 24.36 -16.37
C GLN A 95 -10.25 24.15 -16.53
N GLU A 96 -10.77 22.93 -16.35
CA GLU A 96 -12.19 22.62 -16.53
C GLU A 96 -13.02 23.24 -15.41
N ASN A 97 -12.51 23.19 -14.18
CA ASN A 97 -13.21 23.72 -13.01
C ASN A 97 -12.68 25.09 -12.54
N ASN A 98 -11.73 25.68 -13.27
CA ASN A 98 -11.10 26.98 -12.99
C ASN A 98 -10.63 27.11 -11.53
N LYS A 99 -9.95 26.08 -11.02
CA LYS A 99 -9.52 26.00 -9.62
C LYS A 99 -8.12 25.41 -9.49
N TRP A 100 -7.42 25.82 -8.45
CA TRP A 100 -6.15 25.19 -8.05
C TRP A 100 -6.43 23.97 -7.18
N GLU A 101 -5.79 22.85 -7.49
CA GLU A 101 -5.90 21.63 -6.69
C GLU A 101 -4.55 20.96 -6.47
N VAL A 102 -4.46 20.23 -5.35
CA VAL A 102 -3.29 19.41 -5.06
C VAL A 102 -3.36 18.16 -5.93
N VAL A 103 -2.32 17.95 -6.72
CA VAL A 103 -2.18 16.79 -7.60
C VAL A 103 -0.98 15.95 -7.18
N GLU A 104 -1.16 14.64 -7.28
CA GLU A 104 -0.10 13.66 -7.11
C GLU A 104 0.14 12.99 -8.46
N ARG A 105 1.40 12.96 -8.89
CA ARG A 105 1.82 12.31 -10.13
C ARG A 105 2.91 11.30 -9.84
N PHE A 106 2.73 10.12 -10.40
CA PHE A 106 3.76 9.09 -10.39
C PHE A 106 4.91 9.49 -11.31
N LEU A 107 6.15 9.38 -10.81
CA LEU A 107 7.35 9.70 -11.57
C LEU A 107 7.97 8.43 -12.14
N GLU A 108 8.44 7.54 -11.27
CA GLU A 108 9.15 6.31 -11.68
C GLU A 108 9.18 5.28 -10.55
N PHE A 109 9.28 4.00 -10.93
CA PHE A 109 9.72 2.92 -10.04
C PHE A 109 11.22 2.75 -10.17
N LYS A 110 11.94 2.84 -9.05
CA LYS A 110 13.38 2.65 -9.01
C LYS A 110 13.77 1.39 -8.26
N ASP A 111 14.34 0.44 -8.99
CA ASP A 111 15.01 -0.71 -8.39
C ASP A 111 16.22 -0.22 -7.60
N PHE A 112 16.21 -0.43 -6.29
CA PHE A 112 17.28 0.04 -5.43
C PHE A 112 17.44 -0.87 -4.21
N HIS A 113 18.54 -1.63 -4.19
CA HIS A 113 18.81 -2.64 -3.16
C HIS A 113 19.56 -2.10 -1.94
N LYS A 114 20.01 -0.84 -1.99
CA LYS A 114 20.80 -0.21 -0.94
C LYS A 114 19.89 0.37 0.14
N LYS A 115 20.29 0.19 1.40
CA LYS A 115 19.42 0.46 2.55
C LYS A 115 19.77 1.70 3.36
N THR A 116 20.92 2.35 3.12
CA THR A 116 21.31 3.50 3.95
C THR A 116 20.61 4.78 3.51
N GLY A 117 20.29 5.65 4.47
CA GLY A 117 19.59 6.92 4.18
C GLY A 117 20.36 7.85 3.24
N SER A 118 21.70 7.81 3.22
CA SER A 118 22.49 8.59 2.26
C SER A 118 22.31 8.08 0.83
N GLU A 119 22.38 6.77 0.65
CA GLU A 119 22.24 6.14 -0.66
C GLU A 119 20.84 6.36 -1.25
N ILE A 120 19.80 6.27 -0.41
CA ILE A 120 18.42 6.54 -0.83
C ILE A 120 18.25 8.02 -1.19
N ALA A 121 18.83 8.95 -0.42
CA ALA A 121 18.77 10.38 -0.74
C ALA A 121 19.46 10.69 -2.08
N ASP A 122 20.62 10.10 -2.33
CA ASP A 122 21.32 10.27 -3.61
C ASP A 122 20.55 9.64 -4.77
N MET A 123 19.90 8.49 -4.55
CA MET A 123 18.99 7.89 -5.52
C MET A 123 17.85 8.84 -5.89
N ILE A 124 17.18 9.45 -4.90
CA ILE A 124 16.09 10.41 -5.14
C ILE A 124 16.60 11.59 -5.97
N VAL A 125 17.74 12.19 -5.59
CA VAL A 125 18.32 13.32 -6.32
C VAL A 125 18.69 12.94 -7.76
N ASN A 126 19.25 11.75 -7.96
CA ASN A 126 19.61 11.27 -9.30
C ASN A 126 18.39 11.08 -10.20
N VAL A 127 17.29 10.55 -9.65
CA VAL A 127 16.02 10.39 -10.40
C VAL A 127 15.43 11.77 -10.76
N LEU A 128 15.41 12.72 -9.81
CA LEU A 128 14.94 14.08 -10.09
C LEU A 128 15.77 14.75 -11.18
N ASN A 129 17.10 14.65 -11.09
CA ASN A 129 18.02 15.21 -12.08
C ASN A 129 17.86 14.57 -13.47
N SER A 130 17.64 13.25 -13.55
CA SER A 130 17.44 12.58 -14.85
C SER A 130 16.16 13.03 -15.57
N HIS A 131 15.18 13.52 -14.82
CA HIS A 131 13.94 14.08 -15.34
C HIS A 131 13.94 15.62 -15.44
N GLY A 132 15.09 16.26 -15.20
CA GLY A 132 15.23 17.73 -15.28
C GLY A 132 14.53 18.49 -14.14
N ILE A 133 14.25 17.82 -13.02
CA ILE A 133 13.55 18.41 -11.88
C ILE A 133 14.59 18.93 -10.87
N ASP A 134 14.65 20.24 -10.68
CA ASP A 134 15.60 20.84 -9.73
C ASP A 134 15.16 20.54 -8.27
N LEU A 135 16.10 20.04 -7.46
CA LEU A 135 15.90 19.86 -6.03
C LEU A 135 15.65 21.20 -5.31
N ASN A 136 16.17 22.32 -5.81
CA ASN A 136 16.01 23.63 -5.19
C ASN A 136 14.55 24.11 -5.17
N ASP A 137 13.70 23.58 -6.05
CA ASP A 137 12.27 23.87 -6.08
C ASP A 137 11.46 22.99 -5.12
N CYS A 138 12.09 21.99 -4.51
CA CYS A 138 11.46 21.12 -3.54
C CYS A 138 11.11 21.91 -2.26
N ARG A 139 9.86 21.80 -1.81
CA ARG A 139 9.34 22.43 -0.57
C ARG A 139 8.90 21.42 0.48
N GLY A 140 8.76 20.16 0.09
CA GLY A 140 8.36 19.09 1.00
C GLY A 140 8.96 17.74 0.63
N GLN A 141 9.21 16.93 1.65
CA GLN A 141 9.66 15.55 1.49
C GLN A 141 8.84 14.65 2.42
N GLY A 142 8.25 13.59 1.89
CA GLY A 142 7.37 12.67 2.61
C GLY A 142 7.81 11.22 2.45
N TYR A 143 8.13 10.56 3.56
CA TYR A 143 8.62 9.17 3.60
C TYR A 143 8.00 8.39 4.76
N ASP A 144 8.25 7.08 4.81
CA ASP A 144 7.96 6.28 5.99
C ASP A 144 8.78 6.74 7.21
N ASN A 145 8.38 6.26 8.39
CA ASN A 145 9.08 6.62 9.63
C ASN A 145 10.24 5.65 9.94
N GLY A 146 10.70 4.87 8.96
CA GLY A 146 11.82 3.96 9.12
C GLY A 146 13.10 4.71 9.46
N ALA A 147 14.00 4.10 10.23
CA ALA A 147 15.20 4.76 10.72
C ALA A 147 16.09 5.35 9.60
N ASN A 148 16.12 4.70 8.43
CA ASN A 148 16.88 5.17 7.26
C ASN A 148 16.20 6.32 6.52
N MET A 149 14.88 6.50 6.67
CA MET A 149 14.14 7.63 6.08
C MET A 149 14.05 8.80 7.07
N TYR A 150 13.50 8.54 8.26
CA TYR A 150 13.25 9.50 9.34
C TYR A 150 14.49 9.86 10.18
N GLY A 151 15.63 9.18 10.02
CA GLY A 151 16.80 9.45 10.85
C GLY A 151 17.26 10.92 10.81
N LYS A 152 17.32 11.59 11.98
CA LYS A 152 17.69 13.02 12.10
C LYS A 152 19.11 13.38 11.69
N ILE A 153 20.01 12.39 11.60
CA ILE A 153 21.43 12.60 11.29
C ILE A 153 21.83 11.93 9.97
N LYS A 154 21.50 10.64 9.82
CA LYS A 154 21.89 9.80 8.68
C LYS A 154 20.72 9.39 7.79
N GLY A 155 19.49 9.77 8.13
CA GLY A 155 18.31 9.43 7.36
C GLY A 155 18.16 10.31 6.12
N VAL A 156 17.33 9.87 5.17
CA VAL A 156 17.02 10.62 3.94
C VAL A 156 16.61 12.05 4.26
N GLN A 157 15.73 12.24 5.26
CA GLN A 157 15.25 13.57 5.62
C GLN A 157 16.38 14.56 5.91
N ALA A 158 17.40 14.10 6.65
CA ALA A 158 18.52 14.93 7.05
C ALA A 158 19.46 15.22 5.89
N GLN A 159 19.62 14.26 4.97
CA GLN A 159 20.51 14.41 3.82
C GLN A 159 19.91 15.36 2.78
N LEU A 160 18.61 15.25 2.49
CA LEU A 160 17.94 16.19 1.58
C LEU A 160 17.83 17.59 2.19
N LEU A 161 17.57 17.71 3.49
CA LEU A 161 17.53 19.02 4.16
C LEU A 161 18.89 19.74 4.14
N LYS A 162 20.01 18.99 4.13
CA LYS A 162 21.35 19.57 3.93
C LYS A 162 21.52 20.13 2.52
N LYS A 163 20.96 19.47 1.50
CA LYS A 163 21.03 19.90 0.10
C LYS A 163 20.07 21.04 -0.21
N ASN A 164 18.85 21.00 0.35
CA ASN A 164 17.84 22.04 0.25
C ASN A 164 17.14 22.23 1.60
N LYS A 165 17.43 23.35 2.28
CA LYS A 165 16.86 23.69 3.59
C LYS A 165 15.35 23.97 3.56
N LEU A 166 14.78 24.22 2.38
CA LEU A 166 13.35 24.50 2.19
C LEU A 166 12.52 23.21 2.01
N ALA A 167 13.16 22.07 1.76
CA ALA A 167 12.49 20.77 1.61
C ALA A 167 12.08 20.23 2.98
N THR A 168 10.96 20.73 3.52
CA THR A 168 10.50 20.40 4.87
C THR A 168 10.03 18.94 4.94
N PHE A 169 10.49 18.21 5.95
CA PHE A 169 10.10 16.83 6.12
C PHE A 169 8.75 16.68 6.82
N SER A 170 7.87 15.87 6.21
CA SER A 170 6.61 15.43 6.79
C SER A 170 6.63 13.91 7.00
N PRO A 171 6.55 13.41 8.24
CA PRO A 171 6.46 11.98 8.50
C PRO A 171 5.15 11.41 7.96
N CYS A 172 5.14 10.11 7.66
CA CYS A 172 3.91 9.44 7.23
C CYS A 172 2.91 9.34 8.40
N ALA A 173 1.85 10.15 8.35
CA ALA A 173 0.76 10.15 9.33
C ALA A 173 0.15 8.76 9.54
N SER A 174 -0.08 8.05 8.43
CA SER A 174 -0.64 6.69 8.43
C SER A 174 0.28 5.70 9.15
N HIS A 175 1.59 5.81 8.94
CA HIS A 175 2.57 4.99 9.63
C HIS A 175 2.63 5.34 11.12
N THR A 176 2.64 6.63 11.46
CA THR A 176 2.59 7.12 12.85
C THR A 176 1.36 6.58 13.58
N LEU A 177 0.17 6.67 12.98
CA LEU A 177 -1.06 6.17 13.57
C LEU A 177 -1.01 4.65 13.79
N ASN A 178 -0.44 3.90 12.83
CA ASN A 178 -0.24 2.46 12.99
C ASN A 178 0.72 2.15 14.15
N LEU A 179 1.83 2.86 14.29
CA LEU A 179 2.77 2.67 15.40
C LEU A 179 2.12 2.95 16.76
N VAL A 180 1.26 3.96 16.86
CA VAL A 180 0.50 4.22 18.09
C VAL A 180 -0.38 3.02 18.45
N GLY A 181 -1.07 2.42 17.47
CA GLY A 181 -1.88 1.22 17.68
C GLY A 181 -1.03 0.01 18.14
N VAL A 182 0.15 -0.18 17.55
CA VAL A 182 1.10 -1.24 17.93
C VAL A 182 1.56 -1.07 19.38
N HIS A 183 2.09 0.11 19.72
CA HIS A 183 2.63 0.37 21.05
C HIS A 183 1.54 0.36 22.13
N ALA A 184 0.34 0.85 21.82
CA ALA A 184 -0.80 0.79 22.73
C ALA A 184 -1.29 -0.64 22.99
N ALA A 185 -1.15 -1.55 22.02
CA ALA A 185 -1.48 -2.96 22.24
C ALA A 185 -0.36 -3.70 23.00
N GLN A 186 0.89 -3.34 22.74
CA GLN A 186 2.06 -3.93 23.40
C GLN A 186 2.27 -3.45 24.84
N SER A 187 1.63 -2.36 25.25
CA SER A 187 1.72 -1.85 26.62
C SER A 187 1.00 -2.73 27.65
N SER A 188 0.12 -3.64 27.21
CA SER A 188 -0.58 -4.59 28.07
C SER A 188 -0.27 -6.04 27.64
N PRO A 189 0.24 -6.87 28.56
CA PRO A 189 0.41 -8.31 28.31
C PRO A 189 -0.91 -9.00 27.94
N GLU A 190 -2.03 -8.61 28.55
CA GLU A 190 -3.36 -9.16 28.29
C GLU A 190 -3.80 -8.89 26.86
N VAL A 191 -3.61 -7.66 26.38
CA VAL A 191 -3.91 -7.28 25.00
C VAL A 191 -2.98 -7.97 24.01
N THR A 192 -1.70 -8.09 24.35
CA THR A 192 -0.71 -8.79 23.52
C THR A 192 -1.12 -10.27 23.36
N ASN A 193 -1.49 -10.92 24.47
CA ASN A 193 -2.00 -12.28 24.48
C ASN A 193 -3.28 -12.41 23.64
N PHE A 194 -4.21 -11.47 23.77
CA PHE A 194 -5.44 -11.44 22.98
C PHE A 194 -5.17 -11.46 21.47
N PHE A 195 -4.28 -10.59 20.96
CA PHE A 195 -3.90 -10.64 19.54
C PHE A 195 -3.17 -11.94 19.18
N GLY A 196 -2.39 -12.51 20.10
CA GLY A 196 -1.81 -13.85 19.97
C GLY A 196 -2.86 -14.93 19.74
N PHE A 197 -3.93 -14.96 20.55
CA PHE A 197 -5.04 -15.91 20.41
C PHE A 197 -5.83 -15.71 19.11
N VAL A 198 -6.05 -14.47 18.68
CA VAL A 198 -6.66 -14.18 17.37
C VAL A 198 -5.83 -14.77 16.23
N ASN A 199 -4.50 -14.63 16.28
CA ASN A 199 -3.63 -15.20 15.25
C ASN A 199 -3.57 -16.73 15.30
N ARG A 200 -3.57 -17.30 16.52
CA ARG A 200 -3.61 -18.75 16.73
C ARG A 200 -4.89 -19.39 16.17
N LEU A 201 -6.04 -18.73 16.35
CA LEU A 201 -7.29 -19.15 15.71
C LEU A 201 -7.17 -19.19 14.18
N TYR A 202 -6.63 -18.12 13.59
CA TYR A 202 -6.37 -18.09 12.15
C TYR A 202 -5.47 -19.25 11.73
N ALA A 203 -4.33 -19.44 12.39
CA ALA A 203 -3.37 -20.49 12.08
C ALA A 203 -3.98 -21.91 12.18
N LEU A 204 -4.75 -22.18 13.23
CA LEU A 204 -5.46 -23.44 13.40
C LEU A 204 -6.41 -23.69 12.22
N VAL A 205 -7.28 -22.74 11.90
CA VAL A 205 -8.30 -22.92 10.86
C VAL A 205 -7.68 -22.96 9.46
N SER A 206 -6.68 -22.11 9.17
CA SER A 206 -6.04 -22.03 7.85
C SER A 206 -5.13 -23.20 7.53
N ALA A 207 -4.66 -23.94 8.54
CA ALA A 207 -3.78 -25.07 8.35
C ALA A 207 -4.49 -26.34 7.84
N SER A 208 -5.82 -26.33 7.60
CA SER A 208 -6.51 -27.43 6.91
C SER A 208 -7.67 -26.90 6.06
N PRO A 209 -7.80 -27.33 4.79
CA PRO A 209 -8.96 -27.02 3.96
C PRO A 209 -10.29 -27.47 4.58
N GLU A 210 -10.29 -28.59 5.30
CA GLU A 210 -11.47 -29.12 5.99
C GLU A 210 -11.92 -28.19 7.12
N ARG A 211 -10.99 -27.78 8.00
CA ARG A 211 -11.26 -26.83 9.09
C ARG A 211 -11.74 -25.48 8.54
N TRP A 212 -11.14 -25.03 7.44
CA TRP A 212 -11.55 -23.81 6.75
C TRP A 212 -12.97 -23.90 6.17
N ALA A 213 -13.35 -25.06 5.62
CA ALA A 213 -14.70 -25.31 5.13
C ALA A 213 -15.73 -25.29 6.27
N ILE A 214 -15.43 -25.93 7.41
CA ILE A 214 -16.27 -25.89 8.61
C ILE A 214 -16.48 -24.45 9.08
N TYR A 215 -15.39 -23.67 9.18
CA TYR A 215 -15.45 -22.27 9.59
C TYR A 215 -16.34 -21.44 8.66
N LYS A 216 -16.15 -21.56 7.34
CA LYS A 216 -16.97 -20.84 6.35
C LYS A 216 -18.45 -21.24 6.45
N ALA A 217 -18.74 -22.53 6.61
CA ALA A 217 -20.10 -23.03 6.69
C ALA A 217 -20.84 -22.47 7.92
N LYS A 218 -20.16 -22.36 9.08
CA LYS A 218 -20.76 -21.86 10.32
C LYS A 218 -20.83 -20.35 10.42
N THR A 219 -19.79 -19.65 10.00
CA THR A 219 -19.69 -18.18 10.20
C THR A 219 -20.15 -17.36 9.00
N GLY A 220 -20.25 -17.97 7.81
CA GLY A 220 -20.53 -17.26 6.56
C GLY A 220 -19.43 -16.27 6.13
N CYS A 221 -18.27 -16.26 6.80
CA CYS A 221 -17.19 -15.31 6.53
C CYS A 221 -15.81 -15.98 6.49
N THR A 222 -14.76 -15.21 6.20
CA THR A 222 -13.37 -15.67 6.22
C THR A 222 -12.60 -15.08 7.40
N LEU A 223 -11.70 -15.86 8.00
CA LEU A 223 -10.69 -15.29 8.89
C LEU A 223 -9.61 -14.57 8.10
N HIS A 224 -9.04 -13.55 8.73
CA HIS A 224 -7.93 -12.79 8.17
C HIS A 224 -6.70 -12.99 9.04
N ARG A 225 -5.55 -13.23 8.42
CA ARG A 225 -4.27 -13.23 9.11
C ARG A 225 -4.03 -11.84 9.71
N LEU A 226 -3.50 -11.76 10.92
CA LEU A 226 -3.01 -10.49 11.44
C LEU A 226 -1.82 -10.04 10.59
N SER A 227 -1.85 -8.79 10.16
CA SER A 227 -0.67 -8.14 9.60
C SER A 227 0.15 -7.54 10.74
N ASP A 228 1.46 -7.80 10.72
CA ASP A 228 2.41 -7.16 11.64
C ASP A 228 2.62 -5.69 11.29
N THR A 229 2.54 -5.34 9.99
CA THR A 229 2.85 -4.00 9.48
C THR A 229 1.63 -3.12 9.21
N ARG A 230 0.42 -3.69 9.04
CA ARG A 230 -0.80 -2.93 8.69
C ARG A 230 -1.92 -3.17 9.71
N TRP A 231 -2.07 -2.28 10.68
CA TRP A 231 -3.09 -2.39 11.74
C TRP A 231 -4.52 -2.34 11.20
N SER A 232 -4.74 -1.66 10.06
CA SER A 232 -6.00 -1.69 9.31
C SER A 232 -6.44 -3.10 8.91
N ALA A 233 -5.51 -4.04 8.71
CA ALA A 233 -5.82 -5.44 8.41
C ALA A 233 -6.30 -6.21 9.67
N ARG A 234 -5.89 -5.78 10.87
CA ARG A 234 -6.33 -6.38 12.14
C ARG A 234 -7.81 -6.11 12.44
N VAL A 235 -8.35 -5.01 11.89
CA VAL A 235 -9.77 -4.65 11.97
C VAL A 235 -10.63 -5.81 11.49
N LYS A 236 -10.34 -6.36 10.30
CA LYS A 236 -11.14 -7.43 9.71
C LYS A 236 -11.03 -8.73 10.50
N ALA A 237 -9.84 -9.05 11.01
CA ALA A 237 -9.60 -10.25 11.82
C ALA A 237 -10.37 -10.23 13.15
N VAL A 238 -10.34 -9.11 13.88
CA VAL A 238 -11.04 -8.97 15.16
C VAL A 238 -12.55 -8.84 14.94
N GLN A 239 -12.99 -8.12 13.89
CA GLN A 239 -14.40 -7.96 13.58
C GLN A 239 -15.08 -9.27 13.17
N SER A 240 -14.43 -10.11 12.38
CA SER A 240 -15.02 -11.39 11.96
C SER A 240 -15.27 -12.29 13.16
N ILE A 241 -14.34 -12.32 14.12
CA ILE A 241 -14.51 -13.08 15.36
C ILE A 241 -15.61 -12.44 16.23
N ALA A 242 -15.54 -11.13 16.49
CA ALA A 242 -16.48 -10.47 17.39
C ALA A 242 -17.95 -10.55 16.90
N LYS A 243 -18.18 -10.45 15.58
CA LYS A 243 -19.54 -10.55 15.00
C LYS A 243 -20.10 -11.97 15.01
N HIS A 244 -19.24 -12.98 15.00
CA HIS A 244 -19.62 -14.37 14.83
C HIS A 244 -19.12 -15.25 15.98
N LEU A 245 -18.88 -14.67 17.16
CA LEU A 245 -18.27 -15.38 18.30
C LEU A 245 -18.99 -16.71 18.64
N PRO A 246 -20.34 -16.78 18.71
CA PRO A 246 -21.02 -18.05 18.92
C PRO A 246 -20.68 -19.09 17.85
N SER A 247 -20.72 -18.70 16.57
CA SER A 247 -20.37 -19.58 15.44
C SER A 247 -18.89 -19.97 15.43
N VAL A 248 -17.99 -19.13 15.95
CA VAL A 248 -16.57 -19.46 16.15
C VAL A 248 -16.43 -20.54 17.21
N LEU A 249 -17.15 -20.44 18.33
CA LEU A 249 -17.13 -21.47 19.37
C LEU A 249 -17.69 -22.80 18.86
N GLU A 250 -18.82 -22.76 18.15
CA GLU A 250 -19.36 -23.95 17.49
C GLU A 250 -18.41 -24.55 16.43
N THR A 251 -17.63 -23.71 15.76
CA THR A 251 -16.60 -24.17 14.81
C THR A 251 -15.51 -24.93 15.53
N LEU A 252 -15.06 -24.45 16.68
CA LEU A 252 -14.06 -25.14 17.50
C LEU A 252 -14.60 -26.48 18.03
N ASP A 253 -15.88 -26.53 18.42
CA ASP A 253 -16.55 -27.78 18.80
C ASP A 253 -16.67 -28.77 17.64
N ALA A 254 -17.03 -28.29 16.45
CA ALA A 254 -17.06 -29.13 15.25
C ALA A 254 -15.66 -29.67 14.93
N ILE A 255 -14.62 -28.83 14.94
CA ILE A 255 -13.24 -29.25 14.69
C ILE A 255 -12.78 -30.32 15.70
N LEU A 256 -13.09 -30.15 16.99
CA LEU A 256 -12.70 -31.10 18.04
C LEU A 256 -13.41 -32.47 17.91
N SER A 257 -14.61 -32.48 17.33
CA SER A 257 -15.47 -33.66 17.24
C SER A 257 -15.35 -34.40 15.91
N THR A 258 -15.17 -33.68 14.80
CA THR A 258 -15.19 -34.26 13.44
C THR A 258 -13.82 -34.44 12.81
N CYS A 259 -12.84 -33.58 13.11
CA CYS A 259 -11.56 -33.62 12.41
C CYS A 259 -10.57 -34.59 13.06
N SER A 260 -9.75 -35.26 12.23
CA SER A 260 -8.57 -35.96 12.72
C SER A 260 -7.48 -34.95 13.05
N LEU A 261 -7.19 -34.77 14.34
CA LEU A 261 -6.26 -33.76 14.86
C LEU A 261 -5.03 -34.41 15.50
N THR A 262 -3.86 -33.81 15.30
CA THR A 262 -2.68 -34.13 16.10
C THR A 262 -2.92 -33.74 17.57
N PRO A 263 -2.17 -34.31 18.54
CA PRO A 263 -2.27 -33.91 19.95
C PRO A 263 -2.12 -32.39 20.15
N GLU A 264 -1.21 -31.76 19.41
CA GLU A 264 -0.96 -30.31 19.47
C GLU A 264 -2.17 -29.54 18.94
N ALA A 265 -2.70 -29.91 17.77
CA ALA A 265 -3.86 -29.24 17.19
C ALA A 265 -5.14 -29.41 18.03
N ARG A 266 -5.30 -30.56 18.70
CA ARG A 266 -6.41 -30.80 19.63
C ARG A 266 -6.29 -29.97 20.90
N SER A 267 -5.09 -29.91 21.49
CA SER A 267 -4.78 -29.06 22.64
C SER A 267 -5.02 -27.57 22.30
N GLU A 268 -4.54 -27.14 21.14
CA GLU A 268 -4.69 -25.79 20.62
C GLU A 268 -6.17 -25.41 20.44
N ALA A 269 -6.97 -26.25 19.77
CA ALA A 269 -8.40 -26.02 19.59
C ALA A 269 -9.16 -25.96 20.92
N SER A 270 -8.83 -26.84 21.87
CA SER A 270 -9.44 -26.85 23.21
C SER A 270 -9.08 -25.60 24.02
N GLY A 271 -7.82 -25.17 23.94
CA GLY A 271 -7.33 -23.95 24.59
C GLY A 271 -7.97 -22.69 24.00
N LEU A 272 -8.08 -22.60 22.68
CA LEU A 272 -8.77 -21.51 21.98
C LEU A 272 -10.24 -21.44 22.38
N LYS A 273 -10.95 -22.58 22.44
CA LYS A 273 -12.36 -22.61 22.86
C LYS A 273 -12.52 -22.02 24.26
N LYS A 274 -11.77 -22.53 25.23
CA LYS A 274 -11.80 -22.03 26.62
C LYS A 274 -11.49 -20.54 26.69
N TYR A 275 -10.51 -20.07 25.93
CA TYR A 275 -10.13 -18.66 25.90
C TYR A 275 -11.25 -17.77 25.37
N PHE A 276 -11.86 -18.14 24.23
CA PHE A 276 -12.94 -17.36 23.60
C PHE A 276 -14.27 -17.38 24.37
N GLU A 277 -14.45 -18.32 25.30
CA GLU A 277 -15.60 -18.36 26.23
C GLU A 277 -15.45 -17.41 27.43
N THR A 278 -14.24 -16.92 27.73
CA THR A 278 -14.02 -16.04 28.87
C THR A 278 -14.65 -14.66 28.68
N PHE A 279 -15.12 -14.08 29.79
CA PHE A 279 -15.61 -12.70 29.81
C PHE A 279 -14.55 -11.70 29.32
N ASP A 280 -13.30 -11.88 29.74
CA ASP A 280 -12.18 -11.02 29.34
C ASP A 280 -12.01 -10.99 27.82
N THR A 281 -12.16 -12.13 27.14
CA THR A 281 -12.10 -12.17 25.67
C THR A 281 -13.28 -11.46 25.03
N VAL A 282 -14.51 -11.61 25.55
CA VAL A 282 -15.69 -10.89 25.06
C VAL A 282 -15.51 -9.38 25.24
N PHE A 283 -14.99 -8.96 26.38
CA PHE A 283 -14.67 -7.57 26.67
C PHE A 283 -13.61 -7.03 25.71
N LEU A 284 -12.48 -7.72 25.55
CA LEU A 284 -11.39 -7.33 24.66
C LEU A 284 -11.82 -7.29 23.19
N LEU A 285 -12.62 -8.25 22.71
CA LEU A 285 -13.23 -8.22 21.39
C LEU A 285 -14.05 -6.94 21.21
N THR A 286 -14.91 -6.61 22.18
CA THR A 286 -15.79 -5.44 22.12
C THR A 286 -15.01 -4.12 22.10
N VAL A 287 -14.01 -3.98 22.97
CA VAL A 287 -13.15 -2.79 23.05
C VAL A 287 -12.34 -2.64 21.77
N TRP A 288 -11.64 -3.69 21.36
CA TRP A 288 -10.72 -3.62 20.22
C TRP A 288 -11.44 -3.50 18.89
N VAL A 289 -12.66 -4.03 18.71
CA VAL A 289 -13.46 -3.71 17.51
C VAL A 289 -13.66 -2.19 17.38
N LYS A 290 -14.03 -1.49 18.45
CA LYS A 290 -14.29 -0.04 18.42
C LYS A 290 -13.01 0.74 18.15
N VAL A 291 -11.92 0.41 18.86
CA VAL A 291 -10.60 1.05 18.68
C VAL A 291 -10.08 0.86 17.26
N LEU A 292 -10.09 -0.38 16.77
CA LEU A 292 -9.61 -0.71 15.43
C LEU A 292 -10.47 -0.06 14.35
N GLN A 293 -11.80 0.00 14.51
CA GLN A 293 -12.67 0.72 13.59
C GLN A 293 -12.35 2.21 13.49
N ALA A 294 -12.07 2.86 14.63
CA ALA A 294 -11.69 4.26 14.66
C ALA A 294 -10.36 4.48 13.92
N ILE A 295 -9.34 3.66 14.21
CA ILE A 295 -8.05 3.68 13.53
C ILE A 295 -8.22 3.46 12.02
N GLY A 296 -9.00 2.45 11.63
CA GLY A 296 -9.23 2.09 10.23
C GLY A 296 -9.87 3.22 9.42
N LYS A 297 -10.90 3.89 9.98
CA LYS A 297 -11.54 5.04 9.34
C LYS A 297 -10.57 6.20 9.15
N ARG A 298 -9.75 6.51 10.15
CA ARG A 298 -8.74 7.57 10.06
C ARG A 298 -7.65 7.23 9.06
N ASN A 299 -7.17 5.99 9.04
CA ASN A 299 -6.15 5.56 8.09
C ASN A 299 -6.60 5.71 6.62
N ILE A 300 -7.89 5.48 6.30
CA ILE A 300 -8.43 5.74 4.96
C ILE A 300 -8.36 7.23 4.60
N ILE A 301 -8.69 8.12 5.54
CA ILE A 301 -8.63 9.57 5.32
C ILE A 301 -7.18 10.02 5.14
N LEU A 302 -6.27 9.53 5.99
CA LEU A 302 -4.84 9.86 5.94
C LEU A 302 -4.13 9.38 4.66
N GLN A 303 -4.74 8.47 3.91
CA GLN A 303 -4.24 7.96 2.63
C GLN A 303 -4.89 8.61 1.41
N SER A 304 -5.76 9.62 1.61
CA SER A 304 -6.36 10.35 0.51
C SER A 304 -5.36 11.31 -0.13
N GLY A 305 -5.18 11.26 -1.45
CA GLY A 305 -4.31 12.21 -2.17
C GLY A 305 -4.77 13.68 -2.08
N LYS A 306 -6.02 13.92 -1.65
CA LYS A 306 -6.57 15.27 -1.42
C LYS A 306 -6.32 15.79 0.01
N LEU A 307 -5.69 14.99 0.88
CA LEU A 307 -5.48 15.37 2.28
C LEU A 307 -4.50 16.54 2.41
N THR A 308 -4.91 17.61 3.09
CA THR A 308 -4.00 18.71 3.45
C THR A 308 -3.32 18.44 4.79
N LEU A 309 -2.16 19.06 5.01
CA LEU A 309 -1.47 19.00 6.31
C LEU A 309 -2.33 19.57 7.45
N GLU A 310 -3.18 20.55 7.14
CA GLU A 310 -4.15 21.12 8.09
C GLU A 310 -5.16 20.06 8.55
N THR A 311 -5.77 19.34 7.60
CA THR A 311 -6.72 18.27 7.89
C THR A 311 -6.05 17.16 8.70
N GLU A 312 -4.80 16.83 8.40
CA GLU A 312 -4.01 15.88 9.19
C GLU A 312 -3.80 16.38 10.63
N ALA A 313 -3.42 17.64 10.81
CA ALA A 313 -3.20 18.25 12.11
C ALA A 313 -4.49 18.24 12.95
N GLU A 314 -5.63 18.59 12.36
CA GLU A 314 -6.95 18.53 12.99
C GLU A 314 -7.32 17.10 13.43
N ILE A 315 -7.08 16.11 12.56
CA ILE A 315 -7.34 14.70 12.89
C ILE A 315 -6.45 14.25 14.05
N SER A 316 -5.17 14.62 14.03
CA SER A 316 -4.20 14.29 15.08
C SER A 316 -4.59 14.94 16.42
N GLU A 317 -4.97 16.21 16.40
CA GLU A 317 -5.42 16.95 17.58
C GLU A 317 -6.74 16.40 18.13
N TYR A 318 -7.68 16.05 17.25
CA TYR A 318 -8.91 15.38 17.63
C TYR A 318 -8.64 14.04 18.33
N CYS A 319 -7.72 13.23 17.81
CA CYS A 319 -7.32 11.97 18.43
C CYS A 319 -6.69 12.22 19.81
N LYS A 320 -5.83 13.23 19.97
CA LYS A 320 -5.26 13.60 21.27
C LYS A 320 -6.35 13.99 22.29
N ARG A 321 -7.28 14.87 21.91
CA ARG A 321 -8.37 15.33 22.80
C ARG A 321 -9.27 14.19 23.28
N ARG A 322 -9.47 13.16 22.45
CA ARG A 322 -10.34 12.01 22.75
C ARG A 322 -9.61 10.88 23.50
N CYS A 323 -8.28 10.89 23.50
CA CYS A 323 -7.42 9.97 24.25
C CYS A 323 -6.94 10.55 25.59
N ASN A 324 -7.32 11.77 25.98
CA ASN A 324 -7.11 12.28 27.33
C ASN A 324 -7.95 11.45 28.33
N ILE A 325 -7.33 10.36 28.78
CA ILE A 325 -7.38 9.86 30.16
C ILE A 325 -6.40 10.71 30.96
#